data_AF-A0A1F9JX59-F1
#
_entry.id   AF-A0A1F9JX59-F1
#
_cell.length_a   1.000
_cell.length_b   1.000
_cell.length_c   1.000
_cell.angle_alpha   90.00
_cell.angle_beta   90.00
_cell.angle_gamma   90.00
#
_symmetry.space_group_name_H-M   'P 1'
#
loop_
_entity.id
_entity.type
_entity.pdbx_description
1 polymer ?
#
loop_
_entity_poly.entity_id
_entity_poly.type
_entity_poly.pdbx_seq_one_letter_code
_entity_poly.pdbx_strand_id
1 'polypeptide(L)'
;MRTKTLVMLFALLLSSVAGFSWAQEAPEGQMMGPGMMGSGRGMRGFPQASADRPLITFMLENKQDLSLSAEQVRSLEVIRSEFQQEAGPRITELQAAEQELDGLLRQTPLDLSKVEATLRKIEGITVALRLDRIKAIDQGRALLTREQQDRLQTLLSQSGPRPRRRG
;
A
#
# COMPACT_ATOMS: atom_id res chain seq x y z
N MET A 1 -35.89 33.78 39.61
CA MET A 1 -36.33 33.27 40.93
C MET A 1 -36.25 31.75 40.84
N ARG A 2 -35.24 31.10 41.45
CA ARG A 2 -35.27 30.49 42.81
C ARG A 2 -36.30 29.34 42.85
N THR A 3 -35.97 28.05 43.07
CA THR A 3 -35.09 27.45 44.10
C THR A 3 -34.69 25.99 43.80
N LYS A 4 -33.50 25.62 44.27
CA LYS A 4 -32.95 24.26 44.48
C LYS A 4 -33.31 23.77 45.90
N THR A 5 -33.43 22.45 46.12
CA THR A 5 -32.98 21.62 47.30
C THR A 5 -33.60 20.22 47.17
N LEU A 6 -32.89 19.13 46.84
CA LEU A 6 -31.94 18.31 47.63
C LEU A 6 -32.59 17.56 48.81
N VAL A 7 -32.67 16.23 48.74
CA VAL A 7 -32.43 15.35 49.89
C VAL A 7 -31.64 14.12 49.43
N MET A 8 -30.37 14.13 49.84
CA MET A 8 -29.44 12.99 49.92
C MET A 8 -29.91 12.05 51.03
N LEU A 9 -29.85 10.74 50.81
CA LEU A 9 -29.69 9.78 51.92
C LEU A 9 -28.54 8.84 51.61
N PHE A 10 -27.51 8.98 52.43
CA PHE A 10 -26.24 8.30 52.46
C PHE A 10 -26.37 7.20 53.52
N ALA A 11 -26.16 5.94 53.15
CA ALA A 11 -25.95 4.87 54.12
C ALA A 11 -24.66 4.14 53.76
N LEU A 12 -23.58 4.59 54.40
CA LEU A 12 -22.29 3.94 54.47
C LEU A 12 -22.42 2.61 55.23
N LEU A 13 -22.05 1.51 54.59
CA LEU A 13 -21.67 0.27 55.27
C LEU A 13 -20.26 -0.09 54.82
N LEU A 14 -19.31 0.19 55.71
CA LEU A 14 -17.91 -0.22 55.63
C LEU A 14 -17.78 -1.65 56.15
N SER A 15 -17.30 -2.55 55.30
CA SER A 15 -16.55 -3.72 55.75
C SER A 15 -15.59 -4.15 54.65
N SER A 16 -14.34 -3.77 54.87
CA SER A 16 -13.12 -4.17 54.20
C SER A 16 -12.87 -5.67 54.32
N VAL A 17 -12.74 -6.38 53.20
CA VAL A 17 -12.00 -7.65 53.11
C VAL A 17 -11.31 -7.72 51.75
N ALA A 18 -9.99 -7.87 51.83
CA ALA A 18 -9.06 -8.42 50.85
C ALA A 18 -8.97 -7.76 49.47
N GLY A 19 -7.81 -7.15 49.22
CA GLY A 19 -7.38 -6.78 47.88
C GLY A 19 -7.38 -8.00 46.97
N PHE A 20 -8.18 -7.93 45.91
CA PHE A 20 -8.10 -8.80 44.75
C PHE A 20 -7.49 -7.98 43.61
N SER A 21 -6.16 -7.95 43.59
CA SER A 21 -5.38 -7.52 42.43
C SER A 21 -5.60 -8.52 41.30
N TRP A 22 -6.31 -8.13 40.25
CA TRP A 22 -6.25 -8.84 38.97
C TRP A 22 -4.95 -8.44 38.27
N ALA A 23 -3.85 -9.03 38.74
CA ALA A 23 -2.71 -9.28 37.87
C ALA A 23 -3.10 -10.50 37.03
N GLN A 24 -3.69 -10.27 35.87
CA GLN A 24 -3.88 -11.32 34.90
C GLN A 24 -2.53 -11.54 34.20
N GLU A 25 -1.80 -12.52 34.71
CA GLU A 25 -0.65 -13.12 34.07
C GLU A 25 -1.04 -13.48 32.63
N ALA A 26 -0.37 -12.84 31.67
CA ALA A 26 -0.43 -13.25 30.28
C ALA A 26 0.21 -14.64 30.17
N PRO A 27 -0.43 -15.63 29.52
CA PRO A 27 0.27 -16.86 29.17
C PRO A 27 1.32 -16.53 28.10
N GLU A 28 2.57 -16.38 28.55
CA GLU A 28 3.74 -16.51 27.70
C GLU A 28 3.78 -17.93 27.13
N GLY A 29 4.04 -18.03 25.82
CA GLY A 29 4.47 -19.28 25.21
C GLY A 29 3.48 -19.95 24.25
N GLN A 30 2.89 -19.20 23.32
CA GLN A 30 2.47 -19.79 22.05
C GLN A 30 3.43 -19.33 20.95
N MET A 31 4.34 -20.23 20.59
CA MET A 31 5.30 -20.08 19.50
C MET A 31 4.53 -19.84 18.19
N MET A 32 4.44 -18.58 17.75
CA MET A 32 4.04 -18.27 16.38
C MET A 32 5.21 -18.66 15.46
N GLY A 33 5.06 -19.79 14.79
CA GLY A 33 6.07 -20.31 13.85
C GLY A 33 6.36 -19.32 12.72
N PRO A 34 7.56 -19.38 12.11
CA PRO A 34 7.90 -18.54 10.98
C PRO A 34 7.19 -19.08 9.74
N GLY A 35 5.99 -18.57 9.48
CA GLY A 35 5.20 -18.99 8.34
C GLY A 35 3.97 -18.11 8.16
N MET A 36 4.12 -17.08 7.33
CA MET A 36 3.13 -16.48 6.41
C MET A 36 3.53 -15.03 6.10
N MET A 37 4.72 -14.84 5.53
CA MET A 37 4.89 -13.82 4.50
C MET A 37 4.25 -14.36 3.23
N GLY A 38 3.28 -13.64 2.64
CA GLY A 38 2.96 -13.87 1.23
C GLY A 38 1.50 -13.67 0.81
N SER A 39 0.97 -12.47 0.95
CA SER A 39 -0.15 -12.00 0.10
C SER A 39 0.29 -10.80 -0.73
N GLY A 40 1.41 -10.97 -1.44
CA GLY A 40 1.80 -10.18 -2.60
C GLY A 40 1.83 -11.09 -3.82
N ARG A 41 0.74 -11.83 -4.07
CA ARG A 41 0.63 -12.68 -5.25
C ARG A 41 0.34 -11.81 -6.47
N GLY A 42 1.37 -11.54 -7.25
CA GLY A 42 1.26 -11.72 -8.69
C GLY A 42 1.06 -10.47 -9.56
N MET A 43 1.91 -9.45 -9.45
CA MET A 43 2.27 -8.64 -10.62
C MET A 43 3.47 -9.28 -11.36
N ARG A 44 3.37 -10.57 -11.71
CA ARG A 44 4.35 -11.23 -12.60
C ARG A 44 3.97 -10.94 -14.04
N GLY A 45 4.47 -9.85 -14.59
CA GLY A 45 4.23 -9.51 -16.00
C GLY A 45 5.17 -8.48 -16.63
N PHE A 46 6.22 -8.03 -15.95
CA PHE A 46 7.20 -7.11 -16.53
C PHE A 46 8.63 -7.45 -16.05
N PRO A 47 9.67 -7.20 -16.87
CA PRO A 47 11.05 -7.33 -16.45
C PRO A 47 11.29 -6.60 -15.13
N GLN A 48 11.67 -7.38 -14.12
CA GLN A 48 11.64 -7.01 -12.71
C GLN A 48 12.62 -5.89 -12.31
N ALA A 49 13.55 -5.51 -13.20
CA ALA A 49 14.55 -4.48 -12.92
C ALA A 49 14.05 -3.04 -13.03
N SER A 50 12.91 -2.79 -13.71
CA SER A 50 12.28 -1.45 -13.79
C SER A 50 10.83 -1.41 -13.29
N ALA A 51 10.19 -2.55 -13.10
CA ALA A 51 8.79 -2.63 -12.67
C ALA A 51 8.61 -2.40 -11.15
N ASP A 52 9.61 -2.76 -10.33
CA ASP A 52 9.50 -2.74 -8.87
C ASP A 52 9.89 -1.39 -8.22
N ARG A 53 10.57 -0.48 -8.95
CA ARG A 53 10.78 0.91 -8.49
C ARG A 53 9.92 1.88 -9.29
N PRO A 54 9.14 2.77 -8.65
CA PRO A 54 8.46 3.85 -9.36
C PRO A 54 9.52 4.76 -9.99
N LEU A 55 9.70 4.69 -11.31
CA LEU A 55 10.85 5.29 -12.01
C LEU A 55 11.02 6.79 -11.74
N ILE A 56 9.92 7.54 -11.64
CA ILE A 56 9.97 8.96 -11.27
C ILE A 56 10.56 9.16 -9.87
N THR A 57 10.23 8.29 -8.93
CA THR A 57 10.84 8.31 -7.58
C THR A 57 12.33 8.01 -7.67
N PHE A 58 12.73 7.05 -8.52
CA PHE A 58 14.15 6.78 -8.76
C PHE A 58 14.88 8.01 -9.36
N MET A 59 14.28 8.71 -10.33
CA MET A 59 14.85 9.94 -10.88
C MET A 59 15.03 11.01 -9.78
N LEU A 60 14.02 11.20 -8.92
CA LEU A 60 14.07 12.15 -7.81
C LEU A 60 15.10 11.77 -6.74
N GLU A 61 15.24 10.49 -6.43
CA GLU A 61 16.27 9.94 -5.51
C GLU A 61 17.69 10.19 -6.05
N ASN A 62 17.88 10.15 -7.37
CA ASN A 62 19.17 10.32 -8.05
C ASN A 62 19.30 11.71 -8.71
N LYS A 63 18.59 12.73 -8.21
CA LYS A 63 18.52 14.06 -8.84
C LYS A 63 19.89 14.74 -9.01
N GLN A 64 20.83 14.48 -8.09
CA GLN A 64 22.19 15.01 -8.17
C GLN A 64 23.00 14.29 -9.25
N ASP A 65 22.93 12.96 -9.29
CA ASP A 65 23.61 12.16 -10.31
C ASP A 65 23.06 12.45 -11.71
N LEU A 66 21.77 12.74 -11.82
CA LEU A 66 21.13 13.13 -13.08
C LEU A 66 21.29 14.62 -13.39
N SER A 67 21.93 15.41 -12.52
CA SER A 67 22.05 16.87 -12.66
C SER A 67 20.71 17.54 -12.99
N LEU A 68 19.63 17.13 -12.31
CA LEU A 68 18.30 17.67 -12.56
C LEU A 68 18.22 19.15 -12.15
N SER A 69 17.61 19.97 -13.00
CA SER A 69 17.30 21.36 -12.64
C SER A 69 16.21 21.41 -11.55
N ALA A 70 16.13 22.53 -10.84
CA ALA A 70 15.07 22.74 -9.84
C ALA A 70 13.66 22.66 -10.46
N GLU A 71 13.52 23.11 -11.72
CA GLU A 71 12.27 23.02 -12.48
C GLU A 71 11.92 21.56 -12.82
N GLN A 72 12.89 20.79 -13.31
CA GLN A 72 12.70 19.36 -13.59
C GLN A 72 12.28 18.60 -12.33
N VAL A 73 12.93 18.85 -11.20
CA VAL A 73 12.57 18.23 -9.91
C VAL A 73 11.13 18.56 -9.53
N ARG A 74 10.74 19.85 -9.58
CA ARG A 74 9.37 20.26 -9.25
C ARG A 74 8.33 19.59 -10.16
N SER A 75 8.59 19.56 -11.46
CA SER A 75 7.68 18.93 -12.43
C SER A 75 7.56 17.41 -12.22
N LEU A 76 8.66 16.73 -11.91
CA LEU A 76 8.64 15.30 -11.56
C LEU A 76 7.88 15.02 -10.25
N GLU A 77 7.99 15.90 -9.25
CA GLU A 77 7.21 15.80 -8.00
C GLU A 77 5.71 15.95 -8.26
N VAL A 78 5.31 16.89 -9.12
CA VAL A 78 3.91 17.08 -9.54
C VAL A 78 3.39 15.82 -10.23
N ILE A 79 4.06 15.32 -11.26
CA ILE A 79 3.64 14.12 -11.99
C ILE A 79 3.49 12.92 -11.03
N ARG A 80 4.45 12.75 -10.10
CA ARG A 80 4.37 11.68 -9.09
C ARG A 80 3.14 11.85 -8.20
N SER A 81 2.88 13.06 -7.72
CA SER A 81 1.75 13.36 -6.83
C SER A 81 0.42 13.13 -7.53
N GLU A 82 0.26 13.62 -8.76
CA GLU A 82 -0.96 13.44 -9.56
C GLU A 82 -1.25 11.96 -9.79
N PHE A 83 -0.25 11.18 -10.22
CA PHE A 83 -0.41 9.74 -10.36
C PHE A 83 -0.81 9.06 -9.04
N GLN A 84 -0.23 9.46 -7.90
CA GLN A 84 -0.58 8.90 -6.60
C GLN A 84 -2.02 9.21 -6.19
N GLN A 85 -2.48 10.44 -6.44
CA GLN A 85 -3.85 10.86 -6.16
C GLN A 85 -4.86 10.09 -7.03
N GLU A 86 -4.55 9.89 -8.31
CA GLU A 86 -5.42 9.15 -9.23
C GLU A 86 -5.41 7.63 -8.98
N ALA A 87 -4.26 7.07 -8.58
CA ALA A 87 -4.12 5.64 -8.32
C ALA A 87 -4.82 5.17 -7.03
N GLY A 88 -4.90 6.03 -6.00
CA GLY A 88 -5.46 5.68 -4.69
C GLY A 88 -6.88 5.08 -4.75
N PRO A 89 -7.85 5.75 -5.39
CA PRO A 89 -9.20 5.22 -5.57
C PRO A 89 -9.23 3.89 -6.32
N ARG A 90 -8.44 3.74 -7.39
CA ARG A 90 -8.36 2.51 -8.18
C ARG A 90 -7.77 1.34 -7.37
N ILE A 91 -6.75 1.58 -6.55
CA ILE A 91 -6.18 0.57 -5.66
C ILE A 91 -7.21 0.11 -4.63
N THR A 92 -7.98 1.06 -4.08
CA THR A 92 -9.07 0.75 -3.14
C THR A 92 -10.15 -0.10 -3.82
N GLU A 93 -10.53 0.26 -5.05
CA GLU A 93 -11.49 -0.51 -5.83
C GLU A 93 -10.99 -1.91 -6.18
N LEU A 94 -9.70 -2.04 -6.51
CA LEU A 94 -9.06 -3.33 -6.77
C LEU A 94 -9.13 -4.24 -5.53
N GLN A 95 -8.76 -3.72 -4.36
CA GLN A 95 -8.84 -4.46 -3.09
C GLN A 95 -10.26 -4.91 -2.78
N ALA A 96 -11.26 -4.05 -3.01
CA ALA A 96 -12.66 -4.40 -2.81
C ALA A 96 -13.10 -5.51 -3.79
N ALA A 97 -12.69 -5.45 -5.05
CA ALA A 97 -13.00 -6.48 -6.05
C ALA A 97 -12.30 -7.82 -5.74
N GLU A 98 -11.06 -7.80 -5.22
CA GLU A 98 -10.37 -9.00 -4.75
C GLU A 98 -11.09 -9.64 -3.55
N GLN A 99 -11.55 -8.83 -2.59
CA GLN A 99 -12.34 -9.33 -1.45
C GLN A 99 -13.70 -9.90 -1.90
N GLU A 100 -14.34 -9.27 -2.88
CA GLU A 100 -15.58 -9.79 -3.49
C GLU A 100 -15.34 -11.16 -4.13
N LEU A 101 -14.26 -11.30 -4.91
CA LEU A 101 -13.86 -12.58 -5.51
C LEU A 101 -13.63 -13.66 -4.45
N ASP A 102 -12.89 -13.34 -3.38
CA ASP A 102 -12.66 -14.25 -2.26
C ASP A 102 -13.97 -14.70 -1.60
N GLY A 103 -14.97 -13.82 -1.51
CA GLY A 103 -16.31 -14.13 -1.04
C GLY A 103 -17.08 -15.07 -1.97
N LEU A 104 -17.03 -14.83 -3.28
CA LEU A 104 -17.68 -15.67 -4.29
C LEU A 104 -17.11 -17.09 -4.32
N LEU A 105 -15.79 -17.23 -4.18
CA LEU A 105 -15.11 -18.53 -4.20
C LEU A 105 -15.45 -19.43 -2.99
N ARG A 106 -15.99 -18.86 -1.91
CA ARG A 106 -16.43 -19.61 -0.72
C ARG A 106 -17.89 -20.09 -0.81
N GLN A 107 -18.64 -19.67 -1.83
CA GLN A 107 -20.03 -20.06 -1.99
C GLN A 107 -20.17 -21.52 -2.46
N THR A 108 -21.24 -22.17 -2.04
CA THR A 108 -21.63 -23.49 -2.54
C THR A 108 -23.15 -23.50 -2.75
N PRO A 109 -23.65 -23.61 -3.99
CA PRO A 109 -22.89 -23.72 -5.24
C PRO A 109 -22.14 -22.43 -5.62
N LEU A 110 -21.11 -22.55 -6.45
CA LEU A 110 -20.32 -21.42 -6.94
C LEU A 110 -21.05 -20.72 -8.10
N ASP A 111 -21.17 -19.39 -8.02
CA ASP A 111 -21.74 -18.56 -9.08
C ASP A 111 -20.64 -18.18 -10.10
N LEU A 112 -20.46 -19.01 -11.12
CA LEU A 112 -19.42 -18.82 -12.14
C LEU A 112 -19.59 -17.50 -12.92
N SER A 113 -20.83 -17.04 -13.11
CA SER A 113 -21.11 -15.81 -13.84
C SER A 113 -20.59 -14.59 -13.08
N LYS A 114 -20.82 -14.55 -11.76
CA LYS A 114 -20.25 -13.49 -10.90
C LYS A 114 -18.73 -13.57 -10.84
N VAL A 115 -18.16 -14.76 -10.69
CA VAL A 115 -16.70 -14.94 -10.68
C VAL A 115 -16.06 -14.37 -11.94
N GLU A 116 -16.60 -14.66 -13.13
CA GLU A 116 -16.08 -14.12 -14.38
C GLU A 116 -16.19 -12.58 -14.43
N ALA A 117 -17.32 -12.02 -14.02
CA ALA A 117 -17.53 -10.57 -14.00
C ALA A 117 -16.53 -9.86 -13.07
N THR A 118 -16.33 -10.39 -11.85
CA THR A 118 -15.38 -9.83 -10.88
C THR A 118 -13.94 -9.93 -11.37
N LEU A 119 -13.55 -11.06 -11.99
CA LEU A 119 -12.22 -11.20 -12.62
C LEU A 119 -12.00 -10.17 -13.73
N ARG A 120 -12.99 -9.96 -14.62
CA ARG A 120 -12.90 -8.93 -15.67
C ARG A 120 -12.76 -7.52 -15.08
N LYS A 121 -13.44 -7.23 -13.97
CA LYS A 121 -13.29 -5.96 -13.24
C LYS A 121 -11.87 -5.78 -12.70
N ILE A 122 -11.33 -6.78 -12.01
CA ILE A 122 -9.96 -6.79 -11.46
C ILE A 122 -8.93 -6.50 -12.56
N GLU A 123 -9.03 -7.21 -13.69
CA GLU A 123 -8.11 -7.01 -14.83
C GLU A 123 -8.28 -5.61 -15.45
N GLY A 124 -9.51 -5.12 -15.60
CA GLY A 124 -9.78 -3.77 -16.09
C GLY A 124 -9.11 -2.68 -15.24
N ILE A 125 -9.23 -2.79 -13.91
CA ILE A 125 -8.59 -1.85 -12.97
C ILE A 125 -7.06 -1.97 -13.06
N THR A 126 -6.54 -3.19 -13.14
CA THR A 126 -5.09 -3.45 -13.26
C THR A 126 -4.50 -2.86 -14.53
N VAL A 127 -5.20 -3.00 -15.67
CA VAL A 127 -4.79 -2.40 -16.94
C VAL A 127 -4.79 -0.87 -16.84
N ALA A 128 -5.84 -0.28 -16.26
CA ALA A 128 -5.92 1.18 -16.09
C ALA A 128 -4.76 1.70 -15.25
N LEU A 129 -4.49 1.11 -14.08
CA LEU A 129 -3.37 1.48 -13.21
C LEU A 129 -2.01 1.38 -13.93
N ARG A 130 -1.79 0.32 -14.71
CA ARG A 130 -0.55 0.14 -15.48
C ARG A 130 -0.41 1.19 -16.57
N LEU A 131 -1.49 1.50 -17.29
CA LEU A 131 -1.50 2.52 -18.32
C LEU A 131 -1.21 3.92 -17.74
N ASP A 132 -1.86 4.28 -16.64
CA ASP A 132 -1.67 5.57 -15.98
C ASP A 132 -0.21 5.70 -15.49
N ARG A 133 0.38 4.62 -14.96
CA ARG A 133 1.80 4.59 -14.60
C ARG A 133 2.72 4.77 -15.80
N ILE A 134 2.43 4.13 -16.94
CA ILE A 134 3.21 4.27 -18.17
C ILE A 134 3.17 5.72 -18.65
N LYS A 135 2.00 6.36 -18.66
CA LYS A 135 1.84 7.77 -19.04
C LYS A 135 2.65 8.70 -18.14
N ALA A 136 2.57 8.52 -16.82
CA ALA A 136 3.35 9.32 -15.87
C ALA A 136 4.85 9.16 -16.13
N ILE A 137 5.33 7.93 -16.36
CA ILE A 137 6.74 7.66 -16.69
C ILE A 137 7.16 8.33 -18.00
N ASP A 138 6.32 8.26 -19.03
CA ASP A 138 6.57 8.88 -20.33
C ASP A 138 6.70 10.41 -20.20
N GLN A 139 5.76 11.04 -19.49
CA GLN A 139 5.82 12.47 -19.15
C GLN A 139 7.10 12.81 -18.38
N GLY A 140 7.46 12.02 -17.37
CA GLY A 140 8.67 12.24 -16.58
C GLY A 140 9.95 12.13 -17.41
N ARG A 141 10.02 11.18 -18.36
CA ARG A 141 11.16 11.04 -19.28
C ARG A 141 11.26 12.19 -20.28
N ALA A 142 10.13 12.73 -20.73
CA ALA A 142 10.09 13.87 -21.64
C ALA A 142 10.66 15.16 -21.04
N LEU A 143 10.72 15.26 -19.70
CA LEU A 143 11.37 16.37 -19.00
C LEU A 143 12.90 16.32 -19.03
N LEU A 144 13.50 15.15 -19.33
CA LEU A 144 14.93 14.94 -19.28
C LEU A 144 15.59 15.29 -20.62
N THR A 145 16.80 15.84 -20.57
CA THR A 145 17.65 15.96 -21.76
C THR A 145 18.15 14.58 -22.19
N ARG A 146 18.64 14.47 -23.43
CA ARG A 146 19.20 13.21 -23.94
C ARG A 146 20.35 12.67 -23.07
N GLU A 147 21.24 13.55 -22.63
CA GLU A 147 22.34 13.20 -21.73
C GLU A 147 21.84 12.66 -20.38
N GLN A 148 20.79 13.29 -19.81
CA GLN A 148 20.18 12.82 -18.57
C GLN A 148 19.48 11.46 -18.76
N GLN A 149 18.87 11.20 -19.91
CA GLN A 149 18.26 9.90 -20.23
C GLN A 149 19.32 8.80 -20.35
N ASP A 150 20.45 9.06 -21.00
CA ASP A 150 21.56 8.12 -21.12
C ASP A 150 22.17 7.80 -19.73
N ARG A 151 22.30 8.82 -18.88
CA ARG A 151 22.76 8.66 -17.51
C ARG A 151 21.77 7.88 -16.64
N LEU A 152 20.47 8.15 -16.79
CA LEU A 152 19.41 7.38 -16.14
C LEU A 152 19.48 5.91 -16.54
N GLN A 153 19.66 5.60 -17.82
CA GLN A 153 19.78 4.22 -18.29
C GLN A 153 20.99 3.52 -17.67
N THR A 154 22.11 4.23 -17.52
CA THR A 154 23.31 3.72 -16.84
C THR A 154 23.03 3.40 -15.36
N LEU A 155 22.41 4.32 -14.63
CA LEU A 155 22.05 4.14 -13.22
C LEU A 155 21.08 2.96 -13.01
N LEU A 156 20.10 2.78 -13.92
CA LEU A 156 19.16 1.66 -13.88
C LEU A 156 19.85 0.32 -14.11
N SER A 157 20.79 0.25 -15.06
CA SER A 157 21.56 -0.97 -15.34
C SER A 157 22.47 -1.37 -14.17
N GLN A 158 23.05 -0.38 -13.47
CA GLN A 158 23.87 -0.60 -12.27
C GLN A 158 23.04 -0.98 -11.04
N SER A 159 21.77 -0.56 -10.99
CA SER A 159 20.81 -0.88 -9.93
C SER A 159 20.17 -2.27 -10.08
N GLY A 160 20.83 -3.19 -10.81
CA GLY A 160 20.34 -4.53 -11.13
C GLY A 160 19.87 -5.34 -9.91
N PRO A 161 19.12 -6.44 -10.13
CA PRO A 161 18.38 -7.12 -9.08
C PRO A 161 19.30 -7.47 -7.91
N ARG A 162 18.96 -6.98 -6.70
CA ARG A 162 19.63 -7.37 -5.47
C ARG A 162 19.70 -8.89 -5.43
N PRO A 163 20.87 -9.52 -5.24
CA PRO A 163 20.95 -10.97 -5.15
C PRO A 163 19.99 -11.42 -4.05
N ARG A 164 19.10 -12.36 -4.37
CA ARG A 164 18.24 -13.00 -3.36
C ARG A 164 19.19 -13.60 -2.34
N ARG A 165 19.21 -13.02 -1.15
CA ARG A 165 19.96 -13.52 -0.01
C ARG A 165 19.41 -14.93 0.27
N ARG A 166 20.10 -15.97 -0.21
CA ARG A 166 19.84 -17.36 0.16
C ARG A 166 20.15 -17.43 1.66
N GLY A 167 19.09 -17.46 2.47
CA GLY A 167 19.14 -18.06 3.80
C GLY A 167 18.99 -19.57 3.66
#